data_AF-A0A6A3B0K5-F1
#
_entry.id   AF-A0A6A3B0K5-F1
#
_cell.length_a   1.000
_cell.length_b   1.000
_cell.length_c   1.000
_cell.angle_alpha   90.00
_cell.angle_beta   90.00
_cell.angle_gamma   90.00
#
_symmetry.space_group_name_H-M   'P 1'
#
loop_
_entity.id
_entity.type
_entity.pdbx_description
1 polymer ?
#
loop_
_entity_poly.entity_id
_entity_poly.type
_entity_poly.pdbx_seq_one_letter_code
_entity_poly.pdbx_strand_id
1 'polypeptide(L)'
;MEETNLNQTIRCIVKLGGAAITCKNELEKINEENLETVSSQLRQAMNLGSCSNKVIGMDWSKRDGVSDISSTLADIDDQCQFTVDFSRFVVVHGAGSFGHFQASKSGVHKGGLIQPLVKAGFVATRISVTTLNLEIVRALAREGIPSIGMSPHSCGWSTSERNVASADFSGVSKAIDSGFIPVLHGDAVFDDSLGCTILSGDVIIRHLAEHLRPEYVVFLTDVSGVYDRPPTDPNAVLLREIAVGEDGKWSVVKPTPQSMNKQVEIIVAAHDTTGGMVTKISEAALIAKLGIDVYIVKAATSHSLKALRGELRHNIPDDWLGTVIRFSR
;
A
#
# COMPACT_ATOMS: atom_id res chain seq x y z
N MET A 1 10.22 -12.71 31.98
CA MET A 1 9.03 -12.83 31.12
C MET A 1 8.32 -11.50 31.26
N GLU A 2 8.69 -10.54 30.42
CA GLU A 2 7.99 -9.25 30.36
C GLU A 2 6.64 -9.49 29.69
N GLU A 3 5.58 -9.04 30.36
CA GLU A 3 4.23 -8.97 29.79
C GLU A 3 4.27 -8.06 28.57
N THR A 4 4.17 -8.64 27.38
CA THR A 4 3.98 -7.89 26.14
C THR A 4 2.64 -7.15 26.23
N ASN A 5 2.70 -5.81 26.25
CA ASN A 5 1.55 -4.93 26.20
C ASN A 5 0.73 -5.18 24.92
N LEU A 6 -0.30 -6.04 25.04
CA LEU A 6 -1.15 -6.54 23.96
C LEU A 6 -2.27 -5.57 23.51
N ASN A 7 -2.16 -4.27 23.82
CA ASN A 7 -3.29 -3.33 23.70
C ASN A 7 -3.02 -2.04 22.90
N GLN A 8 -2.07 -2.05 21.96
CA GLN A 8 -1.86 -0.89 21.08
C GLN A 8 -2.42 -1.18 19.67
N THR A 9 -3.45 -0.44 19.30
CA THR A 9 -4.11 -0.48 17.99
C THR A 9 -3.18 -0.08 16.85
N ILE A 10 -3.29 -0.76 15.70
CA ILE A 10 -2.63 -0.33 14.46
C ILE A 10 -3.24 1.00 14.03
N ARG A 11 -2.43 2.01 13.80
CA ARG A 11 -2.94 3.33 13.41
C ARG A 11 -3.30 3.37 11.93
N CYS A 12 -2.41 2.87 11.07
CA CYS A 12 -2.56 2.98 9.64
C CYS A 12 -2.01 1.75 8.92
N ILE A 13 -2.75 1.25 7.94
CA ILE A 13 -2.15 0.42 6.87
C ILE A 13 -2.12 1.27 5.61
N VAL A 14 -0.93 1.41 5.03
CA VAL A 14 -0.71 2.22 3.84
C VAL A 14 -0.33 1.34 2.66
N LYS A 15 -0.99 1.55 1.51
CA LYS A 15 -0.60 1.00 0.23
C LYS A 15 0.14 2.04 -0.61
N LEU A 16 1.38 1.76 -0.98
CA LEU A 16 2.13 2.45 -2.02
C LEU A 16 1.74 1.88 -3.38
N GLY A 17 0.91 2.60 -4.15
CA GLY A 17 0.52 2.19 -5.49
C GLY A 17 1.73 2.05 -6.40
N GLY A 18 1.84 0.95 -7.15
CA GLY A 18 3.01 0.69 -8.00
C GLY A 18 3.29 1.82 -9.00
N ALA A 19 2.25 2.41 -9.60
CA ALA A 19 2.38 3.55 -10.50
C ALA A 19 2.81 4.86 -9.80
N ALA A 20 2.65 4.95 -8.48
CA ALA A 20 3.05 6.11 -7.69
C ALA A 20 4.56 6.11 -7.35
N ILE A 21 5.15 4.92 -7.19
CA ILE A 21 6.55 4.74 -6.78
C ILE A 21 7.45 4.14 -7.89
N THR A 22 6.87 3.79 -9.05
CA THR A 22 7.61 3.30 -10.22
C THR A 22 7.19 4.03 -11.48
N CYS A 23 8.08 4.09 -12.47
CA CYS A 23 7.77 4.63 -13.80
C CYS A 23 7.05 3.58 -14.62
N LYS A 24 5.72 3.69 -14.75
CA LYS A 24 4.84 2.69 -15.38
C LYS A 24 5.26 2.24 -16.78
N ASN A 25 5.91 3.14 -17.54
CA ASN A 25 6.29 2.91 -18.93
C ASN A 25 7.74 2.44 -19.12
N GLU A 26 8.50 2.32 -18.02
CA GLU A 26 9.91 1.94 -18.03
C GLU A 26 10.09 0.69 -17.18
N LEU A 27 10.63 -0.37 -17.81
CA LEU A 27 10.84 -1.66 -17.16
C LEU A 27 11.73 -1.48 -15.92
N GLU A 28 11.25 -1.96 -14.77
CA GLU A 28 12.03 -2.00 -13.52
C GLU A 28 12.65 -0.64 -13.13
N LYS A 29 11.94 0.46 -13.40
CA LYS A 29 12.37 1.80 -13.04
C LYS A 29 11.58 2.37 -11.87
N ILE A 30 12.28 2.71 -10.79
CA ILE A 30 11.73 3.41 -9.61
C ILE A 30 11.58 4.90 -9.91
N ASN A 31 10.53 5.51 -9.38
CA ASN A 31 10.42 6.95 -9.28
C ASN A 31 11.06 7.39 -7.95
N GLU A 32 12.35 7.74 -8.01
CA GLU A 32 13.17 8.03 -6.83
C GLU A 32 12.65 9.23 -6.05
N GLU A 33 12.29 10.33 -6.73
CA GLU A 33 11.73 11.55 -6.12
C GLU A 33 10.47 11.26 -5.31
N ASN A 34 9.53 10.48 -5.88
CA ASN A 34 8.31 10.11 -5.18
C ASN A 34 8.60 9.17 -4.01
N LEU A 35 9.51 8.20 -4.18
CA LEU A 35 9.84 7.24 -3.12
C LEU A 35 10.52 7.92 -1.93
N GLU A 36 11.45 8.85 -2.17
CA GLU A 36 12.09 9.66 -1.14
C GLU A 36 11.06 10.52 -0.39
N THR A 37 10.22 11.24 -1.14
CA THR A 37 9.18 12.09 -0.55
C THR A 37 8.20 11.27 0.29
N VAL A 38 7.73 10.13 -0.21
CA VAL A 38 6.81 9.24 0.52
C VAL A 38 7.47 8.67 1.77
N SER A 39 8.75 8.28 1.69
CA SER A 39 9.48 7.72 2.84
C SER A 39 9.64 8.77 3.96
N SER A 40 9.96 10.01 3.60
CA SER A 40 9.99 11.15 4.53
C SER A 40 8.61 11.46 5.12
N GLN A 41 7.55 11.43 4.30
CA GLN A 41 6.18 11.63 4.79
C GLN A 41 5.72 10.54 5.75
N LEU A 42 6.09 9.27 5.49
CA LEU A 42 5.82 8.16 6.39
C LEU A 42 6.53 8.36 7.72
N ARG A 43 7.81 8.71 7.72
CA ARG A 43 8.57 9.05 8.94
C ARG A 43 7.87 10.18 9.72
N GLN A 44 7.49 11.26 9.05
CA GLN A 44 6.79 12.39 9.66
C GLN A 44 5.41 12.01 10.20
N ALA A 45 4.69 11.10 9.55
CA ALA A 45 3.40 10.62 10.02
C ALA A 45 3.54 9.70 11.24
N MET A 46 4.57 8.84 11.28
CA MET A 46 4.83 7.91 12.37
C MET A 46 5.38 8.59 13.63
N ASN A 47 6.14 9.67 13.47
CA ASN A 47 6.81 10.38 14.56
C ASN A 47 6.08 11.69 14.91
N LEU A 48 4.94 11.57 15.60
CA LEU A 48 4.11 12.73 16.00
C LEU A 48 4.70 13.57 17.16
N GLY A 49 5.76 13.10 17.83
CA GLY A 49 6.21 13.66 19.12
C GLY A 49 7.68 14.07 19.23
N SER A 50 8.56 13.74 18.28
CA SER A 50 9.99 14.08 18.39
C SER A 50 10.40 15.24 17.48
N CYS A 51 10.87 16.33 18.10
CA CYS A 51 11.41 17.52 17.45
C CYS A 51 12.88 17.36 16.99
N SER A 52 13.48 16.17 17.10
CA SER A 52 14.85 15.97 16.62
C SER A 52 14.87 15.89 15.10
N ASN A 53 15.52 16.87 14.46
CA ASN A 53 15.73 16.91 13.02
C ASN A 53 16.82 15.93 12.53
N LYS A 54 17.58 15.28 13.43
CA LYS A 54 18.63 14.33 13.03
C LYS A 54 18.00 12.97 12.74
N VAL A 55 17.89 12.64 11.45
CA VAL A 55 17.46 11.32 10.97
C VAL A 55 18.64 10.36 11.12
N ILE A 56 18.47 9.32 11.94
CA ILE A 56 19.45 8.23 12.05
C ILE A 56 18.95 7.10 11.16
N GLY A 57 19.66 6.84 10.07
CA GLY A 57 19.30 5.79 9.11
C GLY A 57 19.53 4.39 9.68
N MET A 58 18.61 3.48 9.37
CA MET A 58 18.64 2.07 9.73
C MET A 58 19.09 1.15 8.59
N ASP A 59 19.43 1.66 7.40
CA ASP A 59 20.07 0.86 6.35
C ASP A 59 21.60 0.93 6.49
N TRP A 60 22.19 -0.10 7.08
CA TRP A 60 23.64 -0.24 7.28
C TRP A 60 24.29 -1.17 6.25
N SER A 61 23.47 -1.70 5.35
CA SER A 61 23.94 -2.58 4.30
C SER A 61 24.67 -1.74 3.25
N LYS A 62 26.00 -1.77 3.26
CA LYS A 62 26.80 -1.01 2.28
C LYS A 62 26.47 -1.49 0.86
N ARG A 63 26.32 -0.55 -0.09
CA ARG A 63 26.42 -0.83 -1.53
C ARG A 63 27.54 0.03 -2.11
N ASP A 64 28.39 -0.58 -2.94
CA ASP A 64 29.42 0.15 -3.65
C ASP A 64 28.80 1.25 -4.52
N GLY A 65 29.35 2.45 -4.47
CA GLY A 65 28.95 3.58 -5.31
C GLY A 65 27.82 4.47 -4.79
N VAL A 66 27.24 4.20 -3.61
CA VAL A 66 26.28 5.11 -2.95
C VAL A 66 26.98 5.82 -1.81
N SER A 67 27.28 7.11 -1.99
CA SER A 67 27.81 7.97 -0.92
C SER A 67 26.71 8.29 0.10
N ASP A 68 27.12 8.26 1.36
CA ASP A 68 26.45 8.87 2.52
C ASP A 68 25.26 8.12 3.15
N ILE A 69 25.59 7.21 4.07
CA ILE A 69 24.82 7.10 5.31
C ILE A 69 25.55 7.97 6.34
N SER A 70 24.89 9.05 6.78
CA SER A 70 25.42 10.01 7.76
C SER A 70 25.53 9.45 9.19
N SER A 71 25.01 8.26 9.44
CA SER A 71 25.01 7.62 10.77
C SER A 71 25.99 6.45 10.80
N THR A 72 26.99 6.56 11.68
CA THR A 72 27.99 5.52 11.98
C THR A 72 27.57 4.70 13.19
N LEU A 73 28.06 3.46 13.36
CA LEU A 73 27.55 2.53 14.40
C LEU A 73 27.71 3.13 15.81
N ALA A 74 28.63 4.09 15.93
CA ALA A 74 28.87 4.90 17.10
C ALA A 74 27.75 5.91 17.44
N ASP A 75 26.86 6.24 16.50
CA ASP A 75 25.67 7.08 16.72
C ASP A 75 24.50 6.30 17.34
N ILE A 76 24.57 4.97 17.41
CA ILE A 76 23.61 4.13 18.15
C ILE A 76 24.20 3.87 19.54
N ASP A 77 23.99 4.79 20.48
CA ASP A 77 24.29 4.56 21.89
C ASP A 77 23.12 3.82 22.56
N ASP A 78 23.37 3.06 23.64
CA ASP A 78 22.29 2.46 24.46
C ASP A 78 21.39 3.53 25.10
N GLN A 79 21.84 4.80 25.12
CA GLN A 79 21.06 5.98 25.48
C GLN A 79 20.33 6.65 24.31
N CYS A 80 20.59 6.25 23.05
CA CYS A 80 19.67 6.50 21.94
C CYS A 80 18.45 5.62 22.17
N GLN A 81 17.64 6.04 23.13
CA GLN A 81 16.30 5.55 23.27
C GLN A 81 15.65 5.71 21.90
N PHE A 82 15.47 4.59 21.20
CA PHE A 82 14.45 4.40 20.17
C PHE A 82 13.06 4.49 20.84
N THR A 83 12.86 5.41 21.79
CA THR A 83 11.57 5.86 22.34
C THR A 83 10.80 6.66 21.30
N VAL A 84 11.01 6.36 20.02
CA VAL A 84 10.01 6.64 19.02
C VAL A 84 9.08 5.43 19.15
N ASP A 85 8.01 5.60 19.94
CA ASP A 85 6.83 4.75 19.79
C ASP A 85 6.31 5.04 18.38
N PHE A 86 6.93 4.41 17.38
CA PHE A 86 6.51 4.50 16.00
C PHE A 86 5.09 4.01 16.01
N SER A 87 4.15 4.92 15.78
CA SER A 87 2.75 4.53 15.69
C SER A 87 2.66 3.34 14.73
N ARG A 88 2.02 2.26 15.15
CA ARG A 88 2.11 0.97 14.46
C ARG A 88 1.51 1.09 13.07
N PHE A 89 2.37 1.08 12.06
CA PHE A 89 2.02 1.13 10.65
C PHE A 89 2.33 -0.22 10.00
N VAL A 90 1.61 -0.54 8.94
CA VAL A 90 1.95 -1.61 8.00
C VAL A 90 2.01 -1.02 6.60
N VAL A 91 3.04 -1.35 5.84
CA VAL A 91 3.22 -0.87 4.47
C VAL A 91 2.94 -2.03 3.51
N VAL A 92 2.17 -1.77 2.47
CA VAL A 92 1.98 -2.66 1.32
C VAL A 92 2.39 -1.90 0.08
N HIS A 93 3.08 -2.50 -0.89
CA HIS A 93 3.29 -1.84 -2.18
C HIS A 93 2.77 -2.66 -3.36
N GLY A 94 2.36 -1.98 -4.43
CA GLY A 94 2.07 -2.61 -5.72
C GLY A 94 3.34 -2.98 -6.46
N ALA A 95 3.24 -3.91 -7.41
CA ALA A 95 4.39 -4.37 -8.19
C ALA A 95 4.91 -3.33 -9.21
N GLY A 96 4.05 -2.42 -9.69
CA GLY A 96 4.46 -1.38 -10.64
C GLY A 96 5.10 -1.94 -11.90
N SER A 97 6.15 -1.29 -12.39
CA SER A 97 6.96 -1.77 -13.52
C SER A 97 7.83 -3.00 -13.22
N PHE A 98 7.86 -3.48 -11.97
CA PHE A 98 8.60 -4.67 -11.52
C PHE A 98 7.74 -5.93 -11.44
N GLY A 99 6.55 -5.93 -12.01
CA GLY A 99 5.75 -7.16 -12.08
C GLY A 99 4.82 -7.22 -13.28
N HIS A 100 4.21 -6.10 -13.67
CA HIS A 100 3.24 -6.11 -14.76
C HIS A 100 3.86 -6.56 -16.09
N PHE A 101 5.10 -6.17 -16.40
CA PHE A 101 5.76 -6.54 -17.65
C PHE A 101 6.00 -8.06 -17.74
N GLN A 102 6.57 -8.65 -16.69
CA GLN A 102 6.94 -10.06 -16.61
C GLN A 102 5.67 -10.94 -16.56
N ALA A 103 4.72 -10.61 -15.69
CA ALA A 103 3.51 -11.39 -15.46
C ALA A 103 2.53 -11.35 -16.64
N SER A 104 2.43 -10.22 -17.34
CA SER A 104 1.57 -10.08 -18.52
C SER A 104 2.14 -10.85 -19.71
N LYS A 105 3.44 -10.68 -19.99
CA LYS A 105 4.13 -11.33 -21.12
C LYS A 105 4.12 -12.86 -21.05
N SER A 106 4.19 -13.40 -19.83
CA SER A 106 4.29 -14.85 -19.59
C SER A 106 2.97 -15.53 -19.24
N GLY A 107 1.91 -14.76 -18.96
CA GLY A 107 0.60 -15.30 -18.61
C GLY A 107 0.48 -15.82 -17.17
N VAL A 108 1.35 -15.41 -16.24
CA VAL A 108 1.32 -15.85 -14.81
C VAL A 108 -0.05 -15.64 -14.16
N HIS A 109 -0.71 -14.51 -14.47
CA HIS A 109 -2.07 -14.19 -13.99
C HIS A 109 -3.16 -15.16 -14.47
N LYS A 110 -2.88 -15.98 -15.49
CA LYS A 110 -3.81 -17.00 -16.01
C LYS A 110 -3.59 -18.37 -15.38
N GLY A 111 -2.49 -18.56 -14.65
CA GLY A 111 -2.07 -19.85 -14.11
C GLY A 111 -1.39 -20.74 -15.13
N GLY A 112 -1.18 -22.00 -14.73
CA GLY A 112 -0.57 -23.03 -15.58
C GLY A 112 0.93 -23.23 -15.36
N LEU A 113 1.37 -23.40 -14.12
CA LEU A 113 2.79 -23.65 -13.80
C LEU A 113 3.42 -24.88 -14.49
N ILE A 114 2.61 -25.77 -15.07
CA ILE A 114 3.08 -26.88 -15.90
C ILE A 114 3.74 -26.37 -17.19
N GLN A 115 3.27 -25.24 -17.74
CA GLN A 115 3.86 -24.68 -18.96
C GLN A 115 5.21 -24.00 -18.65
N PRO A 116 6.30 -24.32 -19.38
CA PRO A 116 7.62 -23.75 -19.15
C PRO A 116 7.66 -22.21 -19.19
N LEU A 117 6.88 -21.60 -20.11
CA LEU A 117 6.81 -20.14 -20.23
C LEU A 117 6.22 -19.48 -18.97
N VAL A 118 5.12 -20.04 -18.44
CA VAL A 118 4.47 -19.53 -17.22
C VAL A 118 5.40 -19.73 -16.02
N LYS A 119 6.07 -20.88 -15.93
CA LYS A 119 7.04 -21.17 -14.87
C LYS A 119 8.22 -20.18 -14.90
N ALA A 120 8.81 -19.94 -16.06
CA ALA A 120 9.88 -18.95 -16.22
C ALA A 120 9.37 -17.53 -15.91
N GLY A 121 8.14 -17.21 -16.32
CA GLY A 121 7.45 -15.97 -16.00
C GLY A 121 7.24 -15.76 -14.51
N PHE A 122 6.84 -16.80 -13.78
CA PHE A 122 6.66 -16.78 -12.33
C PHE A 122 7.98 -16.44 -11.63
N VAL A 123 9.06 -17.12 -12.02
CA VAL A 123 10.42 -16.84 -11.51
C VAL A 123 10.82 -15.39 -11.79
N ALA A 124 10.70 -14.92 -13.04
CA ALA A 124 11.06 -13.56 -13.42
C ALA A 124 10.24 -12.50 -12.67
N THR A 125 8.93 -12.73 -12.52
CA THR A 125 8.03 -11.83 -11.79
C THR A 125 8.45 -11.73 -10.32
N ARG A 126 8.77 -12.86 -9.67
CA ARG A 126 9.21 -12.89 -8.28
C ARG A 126 10.54 -12.18 -8.06
N ILE A 127 11.54 -12.46 -8.89
CA ILE A 127 12.85 -11.77 -8.83
C ILE A 127 12.63 -10.25 -8.91
N SER A 128 11.85 -9.81 -9.89
CA SER A 128 11.60 -8.39 -10.12
C SER A 128 10.87 -7.72 -8.95
N VAL A 129 9.74 -8.29 -8.49
CA VAL A 129 8.94 -7.64 -7.43
C VAL A 129 9.63 -7.66 -6.06
N THR A 130 10.39 -8.70 -5.76
CA THR A 130 11.19 -8.76 -4.52
C THR A 130 12.38 -7.81 -4.56
N THR A 131 12.93 -7.53 -5.76
CA THR A 131 13.93 -6.46 -5.94
C THR A 131 13.32 -5.09 -5.62
N LEU A 132 12.12 -4.80 -6.14
CA LEU A 132 11.40 -3.56 -5.78
C LEU A 132 11.15 -3.47 -4.28
N ASN A 133 10.71 -4.56 -3.65
CA ASN A 133 10.48 -4.60 -2.20
C ASN A 133 11.75 -4.26 -1.42
N LEU A 134 12.91 -4.80 -1.83
CA LEU A 134 14.18 -4.48 -1.20
C LEU A 134 14.53 -2.99 -1.33
N GLU A 135 14.32 -2.38 -2.50
CA GLU A 135 14.60 -0.95 -2.68
C GLU A 135 13.68 -0.06 -1.82
N ILE A 136 12.40 -0.41 -1.68
CA ILE A 136 11.46 0.30 -0.82
C ILE A 136 11.85 0.16 0.65
N VAL A 137 12.14 -1.05 1.11
CA VAL A 137 12.60 -1.30 2.49
C VAL A 137 13.85 -0.48 2.78
N ARG A 138 14.80 -0.39 1.84
CA ARG A 138 16.00 0.43 2.01
C ARG A 138 15.70 1.92 2.06
N ALA A 139 14.79 2.42 1.22
CA ALA A 139 14.38 3.81 1.26
C ALA A 139 13.74 4.19 2.62
N LEU A 140 12.85 3.33 3.13
CA LEU A 140 12.24 3.53 4.45
C LEU A 140 13.27 3.42 5.59
N ALA A 141 14.18 2.45 5.52
CA ALA A 141 15.24 2.27 6.51
C ALA A 141 16.20 3.47 6.54
N ARG A 142 16.57 4.06 5.40
CA ARG A 142 17.37 5.31 5.36
C ARG A 142 16.70 6.49 6.06
N GLU A 143 15.37 6.50 6.06
CA GLU A 143 14.56 7.48 6.79
C GLU A 143 14.41 7.15 8.29
N GLY A 144 15.13 6.14 8.79
CA GLY A 144 15.10 5.73 10.19
C GLY A 144 13.89 4.88 10.57
N ILE A 145 13.11 4.40 9.58
CA ILE A 145 11.96 3.53 9.83
C ILE A 145 12.46 2.08 9.98
N PRO A 146 12.11 1.35 11.06
CA PRO A 146 12.52 -0.04 11.29
C PRO A 146 11.75 -1.01 10.37
N SER A 147 11.96 -0.86 9.06
CA SER A 147 11.21 -1.56 8.04
C SER A 147 11.80 -2.93 7.71
N ILE A 148 10.95 -3.94 7.57
CA ILE A 148 11.35 -5.29 7.17
C ILE A 148 10.47 -5.81 6.03
N GLY A 149 11.10 -6.39 5.01
CA GLY A 149 10.39 -6.96 3.85
C GLY A 149 9.76 -8.32 4.16
N MET A 150 8.49 -8.50 3.79
CA MET A 150 7.74 -9.73 4.00
C MET A 150 6.95 -10.11 2.74
N SER A 151 7.44 -11.10 1.99
CA SER A 151 6.77 -11.58 0.76
C SER A 151 5.58 -12.46 1.13
N PRO A 152 4.34 -12.16 0.66
CA PRO A 152 3.17 -13.00 0.91
C PRO A 152 3.38 -14.46 0.51
N HIS A 153 4.03 -14.71 -0.63
CA HIS A 153 4.36 -16.07 -1.05
C HIS A 153 5.23 -16.81 -0.01
N SER A 154 6.22 -16.15 0.58
CA SER A 154 7.11 -16.76 1.57
C SER A 154 6.50 -16.81 2.97
N CYS A 155 5.49 -15.99 3.24
CA CYS A 155 4.79 -15.90 4.51
C CYS A 155 3.52 -16.77 4.57
N GLY A 156 3.42 -17.83 3.75
CA GLY A 156 2.34 -18.81 3.89
C GLY A 156 0.98 -18.38 3.34
N TRP A 157 0.95 -17.38 2.46
CA TRP A 157 -0.29 -17.00 1.76
C TRP A 157 -0.49 -17.89 0.53
N SER A 158 -1.71 -18.37 0.36
CA SER A 158 -2.12 -19.20 -0.77
C SER A 158 -3.41 -18.69 -1.37
N THR A 159 -3.66 -19.07 -2.62
CA THR A 159 -4.88 -18.73 -3.34
C THR A 159 -5.55 -19.97 -3.91
N SER A 160 -6.84 -19.87 -4.19
CA SER A 160 -7.56 -20.86 -4.98
C SER A 160 -8.58 -20.13 -5.84
N GLU A 161 -8.60 -20.45 -7.13
CA GLU A 161 -9.44 -19.76 -8.11
C GLU A 161 -9.24 -18.23 -8.09
N ARG A 162 -7.99 -17.79 -7.87
CA ARG A 162 -7.56 -16.39 -7.75
C ARG A 162 -8.03 -15.63 -6.51
N ASN A 163 -8.69 -16.31 -5.57
CA ASN A 163 -9.08 -15.74 -4.29
C ASN A 163 -8.12 -16.20 -3.19
N VAL A 164 -7.90 -15.41 -2.16
CA VAL A 164 -7.08 -15.83 -1.01
C VAL A 164 -7.75 -17.01 -0.31
N ALA A 165 -7.08 -18.15 -0.31
CA ALA A 165 -7.55 -19.38 0.32
C ALA A 165 -7.04 -19.46 1.78
N SER A 166 -5.78 -19.10 2.00
CA SER A 166 -5.20 -18.95 3.33
C SER A 166 -4.26 -17.74 3.38
N ALA A 167 -4.25 -17.05 4.52
CA ALA A 167 -3.31 -15.98 4.82
C ALA A 167 -2.80 -16.18 6.24
N ASP A 168 -1.48 -16.39 6.39
CA ASP A 168 -0.84 -16.44 7.69
C ASP A 168 -0.32 -15.04 8.06
N PHE A 169 -0.82 -14.53 9.19
CA PHE A 169 -0.46 -13.23 9.73
C PHE A 169 0.55 -13.32 10.88
N SER A 170 0.92 -14.52 11.34
CA SER A 170 1.78 -14.73 12.51
C SER A 170 3.11 -13.98 12.41
N GLY A 171 3.75 -14.02 11.23
CA GLY A 171 4.98 -13.28 10.96
C GLY A 171 4.78 -11.77 11.03
N VAL A 172 3.67 -11.27 10.47
CA VAL A 172 3.33 -9.83 10.47
C VAL A 172 3.07 -9.35 11.89
N SER A 173 2.26 -10.09 12.66
CA SER A 173 1.97 -9.76 14.06
C SER A 173 3.23 -9.78 14.92
N LYS A 174 4.08 -10.79 14.76
CA LYS A 174 5.37 -10.86 15.48
C LYS A 174 6.29 -9.68 15.13
N ALA A 175 6.33 -9.27 13.87
CA ALA A 175 7.13 -8.12 13.44
C ALA A 175 6.65 -6.83 14.12
N ILE A 176 5.33 -6.60 14.11
CA ILE A 176 4.70 -5.44 14.76
C ILE A 176 4.97 -5.46 16.27
N ASP A 177 4.76 -6.60 16.93
CA ASP A 177 4.97 -6.74 18.37
C ASP A 177 6.45 -6.58 18.76
N SER A 178 7.37 -6.79 17.82
CA SER A 178 8.81 -6.55 17.99
C SER A 178 9.24 -5.13 17.63
N GLY A 179 8.31 -4.22 17.32
CA GLY A 179 8.59 -2.82 16.98
C GLY A 179 9.02 -2.57 15.53
N PHE A 180 8.88 -3.55 14.64
CA PHE A 180 9.16 -3.36 13.21
C PHE A 180 7.93 -2.86 12.45
N ILE A 181 8.19 -2.19 11.32
CA ILE A 181 7.19 -1.84 10.31
C ILE A 181 7.26 -2.89 9.19
N PRO A 182 6.34 -3.86 9.13
CA PRO A 182 6.33 -4.85 8.06
C PRO A 182 5.95 -4.19 6.72
N VAL A 183 6.72 -4.56 5.68
CA VAL A 183 6.55 -4.10 4.30
C VAL A 183 6.21 -5.31 3.44
N LEU A 184 4.94 -5.43 3.05
CA LEU A 184 4.43 -6.46 2.15
C LEU A 184 4.29 -5.90 0.73
N HIS A 185 4.04 -6.80 -0.23
CA HIS A 185 3.91 -6.40 -1.63
C HIS A 185 2.96 -7.29 -2.41
N GLY A 186 2.36 -6.75 -3.48
CA GLY A 186 1.70 -7.57 -4.49
C GLY A 186 2.69 -8.60 -5.04
N ASP A 187 2.25 -9.84 -5.20
CA ASP A 187 3.18 -10.96 -5.39
C ASP A 187 2.63 -12.01 -6.37
N ALA A 188 3.52 -12.82 -6.94
CA ALA A 188 3.12 -14.04 -7.63
C ALA A 188 3.07 -15.18 -6.61
N VAL A 189 1.91 -15.81 -6.45
CA VAL A 189 1.67 -16.81 -5.40
C VAL A 189 1.21 -18.12 -6.01
N PHE A 190 1.33 -19.21 -5.24
CA PHE A 190 0.73 -20.48 -5.61
C PHE A 190 -0.80 -20.38 -5.51
N ASP A 191 -1.45 -21.01 -6.49
CA ASP A 191 -2.90 -21.15 -6.54
C ASP A 191 -3.24 -22.64 -6.60
N ASP A 192 -4.08 -23.13 -5.72
CA ASP A 192 -4.41 -24.56 -5.61
C ASP A 192 -5.16 -25.09 -6.84
N SER A 193 -5.90 -24.22 -7.53
CA SER A 193 -6.72 -24.58 -8.69
C SER A 193 -6.01 -24.29 -10.01
N LEU A 194 -5.22 -23.21 -10.07
CA LEU A 194 -4.58 -22.71 -11.29
C LEU A 194 -3.06 -22.97 -11.32
N GLY A 195 -2.48 -23.49 -10.24
CA GLY A 195 -1.05 -23.62 -10.02
C GLY A 195 -0.40 -22.31 -9.54
N CYS A 196 -0.69 -21.19 -10.19
CA CYS A 196 -0.26 -19.86 -9.74
C CYS A 196 -1.22 -18.76 -10.14
N THR A 197 -1.11 -17.62 -9.47
CA THR A 197 -1.80 -16.38 -9.84
C THR A 197 -1.02 -15.16 -9.35
N ILE A 198 -1.56 -13.97 -9.62
CA ILE A 198 -1.08 -12.71 -9.05
C ILE A 198 -2.00 -12.33 -7.89
N LEU A 199 -1.39 -12.18 -6.70
CA LEU A 199 -2.04 -11.62 -5.53
C LEU A 199 -1.79 -10.12 -5.50
N SER A 200 -2.84 -9.32 -5.70
CA SER A 200 -2.72 -7.87 -5.77
C SER A 200 -2.45 -7.27 -4.38
N GLY A 201 -1.72 -6.15 -4.36
CA GLY A 201 -1.55 -5.39 -3.11
C GLY A 201 -2.86 -4.80 -2.57
N ASP A 202 -3.91 -4.64 -3.40
CA ASP A 202 -5.22 -4.13 -2.95
C ASP A 202 -5.96 -5.22 -2.14
N VAL A 203 -5.84 -6.47 -2.57
CA VAL A 203 -6.39 -7.64 -1.85
C VAL A 203 -5.63 -7.85 -0.53
N ILE A 204 -4.29 -7.75 -0.56
CA ILE A 204 -3.45 -7.90 0.64
C ILE A 204 -3.83 -6.89 1.72
N ILE A 205 -3.97 -5.61 1.36
CA ILE A 205 -4.31 -4.56 2.35
C ILE A 205 -5.70 -4.77 2.94
N ARG A 206 -6.68 -5.27 2.16
CA ARG A 206 -7.99 -5.68 2.71
C ARG A 206 -7.82 -6.78 3.75
N HIS A 207 -7.02 -7.81 3.48
CA HIS A 207 -6.85 -8.96 4.39
C HIS A 207 -6.15 -8.54 5.68
N LEU A 208 -5.16 -7.66 5.56
CA LEU A 208 -4.51 -7.05 6.72
C LEU A 208 -5.48 -6.16 7.51
N ALA A 209 -6.34 -5.38 6.85
CA ALA A 209 -7.31 -4.52 7.53
C ALA A 209 -8.39 -5.31 8.28
N GLU A 210 -8.85 -6.44 7.71
CA GLU A 210 -9.75 -7.38 8.38
C GLU A 210 -9.12 -7.95 9.66
N HIS A 211 -7.86 -8.37 9.59
CA HIS A 211 -7.16 -9.00 10.71
C HIS A 211 -6.70 -8.00 11.78
N LEU A 212 -6.05 -6.90 11.38
CA LEU A 212 -5.36 -5.96 12.26
C LEU A 212 -6.24 -4.80 12.73
N ARG A 213 -7.39 -4.56 12.08
CA ARG A 213 -8.37 -3.53 12.46
C ARG A 213 -7.74 -2.14 12.68
N PRO A 214 -7.03 -1.57 11.67
CA PRO A 214 -6.39 -0.27 11.83
C PRO A 214 -7.40 0.86 12.02
N GLU A 215 -6.96 1.99 12.57
CA GLU A 215 -7.82 3.18 12.70
C GLU A 215 -8.27 3.75 11.35
N TYR A 216 -7.42 3.66 10.32
CA TYR A 216 -7.70 4.05 8.93
C TYR A 216 -6.75 3.36 7.94
N VAL A 217 -7.10 3.38 6.66
CA VAL A 217 -6.29 2.84 5.56
C VAL A 217 -6.02 3.91 4.51
N VAL A 218 -4.80 3.92 3.96
CA VAL A 218 -4.39 4.90 2.94
C VAL A 218 -3.90 4.21 1.67
N PHE A 219 -4.50 4.52 0.53
CA PHE A 219 -4.01 4.16 -0.80
C PHE A 219 -3.33 5.38 -1.43
N LEU A 220 -2.00 5.33 -1.51
CA LEU A 220 -1.22 6.30 -2.28
C LEU A 220 -1.19 5.89 -3.74
N THR A 221 -1.63 6.77 -4.64
CA THR A 221 -1.71 6.51 -6.09
C THR A 221 -1.04 7.64 -6.88
N ASP A 222 -0.99 7.52 -8.21
CA ASP A 222 -0.43 8.50 -9.14
C ASP A 222 -1.40 9.63 -9.53
N VAL A 223 -2.66 9.54 -9.10
CA VAL A 223 -3.76 10.48 -9.38
C VAL A 223 -4.31 11.05 -8.07
N SER A 224 -5.01 12.20 -8.11
CA SER A 224 -5.49 12.87 -6.89
C SER A 224 -6.42 12.03 -6.04
N GLY A 225 -7.25 11.16 -6.66
CA GLY A 225 -8.18 10.26 -6.00
C GLY A 225 -8.99 9.50 -7.04
N VAL A 226 -10.22 9.14 -6.70
CA VAL A 226 -11.18 8.54 -7.63
C VAL A 226 -11.88 9.63 -8.42
N TYR A 227 -11.90 9.47 -9.74
CA TYR A 227 -12.63 10.36 -10.65
C TYR A 227 -13.83 9.64 -11.22
N ASP A 228 -14.85 10.40 -11.65
CA ASP A 228 -16.02 9.85 -12.33
C ASP A 228 -15.68 9.21 -13.68
N ARG A 229 -14.58 9.64 -14.32
CA ARG A 229 -14.04 9.18 -15.60
C ARG A 229 -12.50 9.28 -15.58
N PRO A 230 -11.75 8.92 -16.64
CA PRO A 230 -10.29 9.03 -16.64
C PRO A 230 -9.82 10.45 -16.27
N PRO A 231 -8.85 10.59 -15.35
CA PRO A 231 -8.37 11.91 -14.91
C PRO A 231 -7.64 12.70 -16.01
N THR A 232 -7.36 12.07 -17.15
CA THR A 232 -6.86 12.73 -18.36
C THR A 232 -7.95 13.47 -19.14
N ASP A 233 -9.23 13.19 -18.87
CA ASP A 233 -10.35 13.92 -19.45
C ASP A 233 -10.46 15.31 -18.77
N PRO A 234 -10.51 16.42 -19.53
CA PRO A 234 -10.65 17.76 -18.96
C PRO A 234 -11.92 17.96 -18.11
N ASN A 235 -12.95 17.15 -18.33
CA ASN A 235 -14.21 17.19 -17.59
C ASN A 235 -14.26 16.20 -16.43
N ALA A 236 -13.15 15.54 -16.10
CA ALA A 236 -13.10 14.58 -15.01
C ALA A 236 -13.33 15.28 -13.67
N VAL A 237 -14.26 14.75 -12.89
CA VAL A 237 -14.63 15.27 -11.59
C VAL A 237 -14.10 14.35 -10.50
N LEU A 238 -13.32 14.92 -9.58
CA LEU A 238 -12.83 14.21 -8.41
C LEU A 238 -14.00 13.91 -7.45
N LEU A 239 -14.22 12.63 -7.17
CA LEU A 239 -15.17 12.15 -6.19
C LEU A 239 -14.52 12.28 -4.81
N ARG A 240 -14.88 13.31 -4.04
CA ARG A 240 -14.22 13.61 -2.75
C ARG A 240 -14.67 12.70 -1.63
N GLU A 241 -15.91 12.23 -1.67
CA GLU A 241 -16.49 11.38 -0.65
C GLU A 241 -17.40 10.32 -1.26
N ILE A 242 -17.15 9.07 -0.90
CA ILE A 242 -17.91 7.89 -1.30
C ILE A 242 -18.41 7.21 -0.02
N ALA A 243 -19.71 6.97 0.04
CA ALA A 243 -20.37 6.22 1.11
C ALA A 243 -20.59 4.77 0.69
N VAL A 244 -20.32 3.83 1.59
CA VAL A 244 -20.58 2.40 1.40
C VAL A 244 -21.72 1.97 2.31
N GLY A 245 -22.78 1.39 1.73
CA GLY A 245 -23.94 0.90 2.47
C GLY A 245 -23.76 -0.54 2.99
N GLU A 246 -24.71 -1.01 3.79
CA GLU A 246 -24.72 -2.37 4.34
C GLU A 246 -24.74 -3.46 3.25
N ASP A 247 -25.39 -3.19 2.11
CA ASP A 247 -25.43 -4.11 0.97
C ASP A 247 -24.10 -4.19 0.21
N GLY A 248 -23.08 -3.44 0.64
CA GLY A 248 -21.75 -3.37 0.03
C GLY A 248 -21.70 -2.49 -1.22
N LYS A 249 -22.82 -1.90 -1.65
CA LYS A 249 -22.80 -0.92 -2.72
C LYS A 249 -22.28 0.40 -2.20
N TRP A 250 -21.66 1.16 -3.08
CA TRP A 250 -21.11 2.46 -2.78
C TRP A 250 -21.78 3.55 -3.62
N SER A 251 -21.84 4.76 -3.09
CA SER A 251 -22.50 5.92 -3.71
C SER A 251 -21.69 7.18 -3.47
N VAL A 252 -21.74 8.12 -4.41
CA VAL A 252 -21.00 9.38 -4.30
C VAL A 252 -21.76 10.33 -3.39
N VAL A 253 -21.10 10.82 -2.34
CA VAL A 253 -21.63 11.85 -1.43
C VAL A 253 -21.19 13.23 -1.86
N LYS A 254 -19.92 13.39 -2.27
CA LYS A 254 -19.36 14.66 -2.74
C LYS A 254 -18.64 14.47 -4.07
N PRO A 255 -19.02 15.18 -5.14
CA PRO A 255 -20.11 16.19 -5.20
C PRO A 255 -21.52 15.57 -5.07
N THR A 256 -22.49 16.36 -4.60
CA THR A 256 -23.88 15.89 -4.45
C THR A 256 -24.43 15.46 -5.81
N PRO A 257 -24.88 14.21 -5.96
CA PRO A 257 -25.29 13.68 -7.25
C PRO A 257 -26.65 14.28 -7.65
N GLN A 258 -26.64 15.32 -8.49
CA GLN A 258 -27.87 15.85 -9.10
C GLN A 258 -28.44 14.88 -10.17
N SER A 259 -27.65 13.89 -10.62
CA SER A 259 -28.05 12.91 -11.66
C SER A 259 -27.10 11.69 -11.80
N MET A 260 -26.20 11.41 -10.84
CA MET A 260 -25.08 10.46 -11.04
C MET A 260 -25.26 9.05 -10.44
N ASN A 261 -26.36 8.76 -9.75
CA ASN A 261 -26.47 7.59 -8.84
C ASN A 261 -26.53 6.18 -9.46
N LYS A 262 -26.38 6.03 -10.78
CA LYS A 262 -26.23 4.70 -11.44
C LYS A 262 -25.19 4.64 -12.55
N GLN A 263 -24.62 5.77 -12.94
CA GLN A 263 -23.70 5.84 -14.08
C GLN A 263 -22.23 5.75 -13.65
N VAL A 264 -21.86 6.22 -12.45
CA VAL A 264 -20.45 6.30 -12.03
C VAL A 264 -19.78 4.91 -11.94
N GLU A 265 -20.45 3.90 -11.40
CA GLU A 265 -19.91 2.53 -11.34
C GLU A 265 -19.63 1.97 -12.75
N ILE A 266 -20.58 2.21 -13.69
CA ILE A 266 -20.43 1.82 -15.10
C ILE A 266 -19.32 2.62 -15.78
N ILE A 267 -19.21 3.93 -15.53
CA ILE A 267 -18.24 4.81 -16.19
C ILE A 267 -16.82 4.50 -15.68
N VAL A 268 -16.62 4.36 -14.37
CA VAL A 268 -15.32 3.98 -13.80
C VAL A 268 -14.90 2.61 -14.32
N ALA A 269 -15.82 1.64 -14.39
CA ALA A 269 -15.52 0.31 -14.93
C ALA A 269 -15.27 0.30 -16.45
N ALA A 270 -16.04 1.07 -17.22
CA ALA A 270 -15.89 1.12 -18.68
C ALA A 270 -14.62 1.85 -19.12
N HIS A 271 -14.10 2.77 -18.31
CA HIS A 271 -12.94 3.59 -18.66
C HIS A 271 -11.65 3.20 -17.95
N ASP A 272 -11.69 2.31 -16.95
CA ASP A 272 -10.49 1.73 -16.34
C ASP A 272 -9.90 0.62 -17.22
N THR A 273 -9.10 1.03 -18.20
CA THR A 273 -8.41 0.13 -19.14
C THR A 273 -7.43 -0.84 -18.47
N THR A 274 -7.12 -0.63 -17.20
CA THR A 274 -6.21 -1.47 -16.42
C THR A 274 -6.91 -2.37 -15.41
N GLY A 275 -8.20 -2.15 -15.14
CA GLY A 275 -8.94 -2.77 -14.02
C GLY A 275 -8.41 -2.41 -12.63
N GLY A 276 -7.38 -1.56 -12.53
CA GLY A 276 -6.67 -1.28 -11.29
C GLY A 276 -7.36 -0.29 -10.36
N MET A 277 -8.16 0.64 -10.89
CA MET A 277 -8.96 1.55 -10.08
C MET A 277 -10.25 0.89 -9.60
N VAL A 278 -10.93 0.12 -10.46
CA VAL A 278 -12.14 -0.63 -10.09
C VAL A 278 -11.85 -1.60 -8.94
N THR A 279 -10.77 -2.39 -9.07
CA THR A 279 -10.35 -3.33 -8.02
C THR A 279 -10.04 -2.59 -6.72
N LYS A 280 -9.29 -1.48 -6.79
CA LYS A 280 -8.94 -0.67 -5.62
C LYS A 280 -10.16 -0.10 -4.90
N ILE A 281 -11.16 0.42 -5.63
CA ILE A 281 -12.41 0.92 -5.03
C ILE A 281 -13.19 -0.23 -4.40
N SER A 282 -13.24 -1.39 -5.06
CA SER A 282 -13.94 -2.58 -4.55
C SER A 282 -13.32 -3.08 -3.24
N GLU A 283 -12.00 -3.25 -3.19
CA GLU A 283 -11.28 -3.61 -1.96
C GLU A 283 -11.42 -2.53 -0.87
N ALA A 284 -11.32 -1.25 -1.24
CA ALA A 284 -11.54 -0.14 -0.32
C ALA A 284 -12.96 -0.11 0.25
N ALA A 285 -13.98 -0.44 -0.55
CA ALA A 285 -15.36 -0.52 -0.09
C ALA A 285 -15.56 -1.68 0.90
N LEU A 286 -14.91 -2.83 0.66
CA LEU A 286 -14.90 -3.94 1.61
C LEU A 286 -14.25 -3.55 2.94
N ILE A 287 -13.13 -2.82 2.91
CA ILE A 287 -12.48 -2.27 4.12
C ILE A 287 -13.41 -1.28 4.83
N ALA A 288 -14.01 -0.35 4.09
CA ALA A 288 -14.93 0.64 4.63
C ALA A 288 -16.12 -0.02 5.34
N LYS A 289 -16.68 -1.09 4.79
CA LYS A 289 -17.78 -1.87 5.40
C LYS A 289 -17.42 -2.45 6.77
N LEU A 290 -16.14 -2.61 7.09
CA LEU A 290 -15.68 -3.00 8.43
C LEU A 290 -15.66 -1.82 9.42
N GLY A 291 -16.14 -0.64 9.02
CA GLY A 291 -16.09 0.60 9.81
C GLY A 291 -14.72 1.25 9.85
N ILE A 292 -13.85 0.98 8.87
CA ILE A 292 -12.50 1.57 8.76
C ILE A 292 -12.52 2.61 7.63
N ASP A 293 -12.21 3.86 7.94
CA ASP A 293 -12.13 4.91 6.91
C ASP A 293 -10.95 4.63 5.96
N VAL A 294 -11.20 4.80 4.66
CA VAL A 294 -10.20 4.60 3.61
C VAL A 294 -9.96 5.90 2.84
N TYR A 295 -8.69 6.26 2.63
CA TYR A 295 -8.29 7.44 1.86
C TYR A 295 -7.58 7.02 0.58
N ILE A 296 -8.02 7.51 -0.58
CA ILE A 296 -7.30 7.38 -1.86
C ILE A 296 -6.77 8.75 -2.26
N VAL A 297 -5.45 8.89 -2.36
CA VAL A 297 -4.79 10.19 -2.55
C VAL A 297 -3.52 10.07 -3.39
N LYS A 298 -3.15 11.14 -4.11
CA LYS A 298 -1.89 11.20 -4.84
C LYS A 298 -0.68 11.17 -3.90
N ALA A 299 0.24 10.25 -4.14
CA ALA A 299 1.50 10.16 -3.43
C ALA A 299 2.36 11.42 -3.60
N ALA A 300 3.30 11.65 -2.66
CA ALA A 300 4.25 12.76 -2.72
C ALA A 300 3.58 14.16 -2.80
N THR A 301 2.42 14.34 -2.15
CA THR A 301 1.73 15.62 -2.05
C THR A 301 1.53 16.03 -0.59
N SER A 302 1.21 17.30 -0.32
CA SER A 302 0.79 17.70 1.03
C SER A 302 -0.46 16.93 1.49
N HIS A 303 -1.34 16.57 0.56
CA HIS A 303 -2.54 15.76 0.84
C HIS A 303 -2.21 14.31 1.24
N SER A 304 -1.18 13.68 0.66
CA SER A 304 -0.76 12.35 1.13
C SER A 304 -0.26 12.40 2.58
N LEU A 305 0.47 13.45 2.97
CA LEU A 305 0.88 13.62 4.37
C LEU A 305 -0.33 13.80 5.31
N LYS A 306 -1.31 14.64 4.94
CA LYS A 306 -2.55 14.83 5.71
C LYS A 306 -3.29 13.49 5.92
N ALA A 307 -3.40 12.68 4.86
CA ALA A 307 -4.02 11.35 4.92
C ALA A 307 -3.22 10.37 5.81
N LEU A 308 -1.90 10.30 5.65
CA LEU A 308 -1.03 9.46 6.47
C LEU A 308 -1.11 9.82 7.95
N ARG A 309 -1.33 11.11 8.26
CA ARG A 309 -1.54 11.58 9.64
C ARG A 309 -2.90 11.23 10.23
N GLY A 310 -3.89 10.89 9.40
CA GLY A 310 -5.24 10.57 9.85
C GLY A 310 -6.13 11.80 10.08
N GLU A 311 -5.77 12.96 9.50
CA GLU A 311 -6.45 14.24 9.74
C GLU A 311 -7.91 14.28 9.21
N LEU A 312 -8.30 13.32 8.37
CA LEU A 312 -9.61 13.28 7.68
C LEU A 312 -10.71 12.51 8.44
N ARG A 313 -10.39 11.88 9.58
CA ARG A 313 -11.32 10.98 10.31
C ARG A 313 -12.59 11.68 10.78
N HIS A 314 -12.49 12.95 11.15
CA HIS A 314 -13.60 13.70 11.75
C HIS A 314 -14.23 14.72 10.80
N ASN A 315 -13.42 15.33 9.94
CA ASN A 315 -13.87 16.33 8.97
C ASN A 315 -13.06 16.21 7.69
N ILE A 316 -13.70 16.45 6.54
CA ILE A 316 -13.04 16.53 5.23
C ILE A 316 -12.91 18.01 4.88
N PRO A 317 -11.70 18.59 4.93
CA PRO A 317 -11.48 20.00 4.58
C PRO A 317 -11.88 20.33 3.14
N ASP A 318 -12.30 21.57 2.88
CA ASP A 318 -12.68 22.00 1.53
C ASP A 318 -11.50 22.04 0.54
N ASP A 319 -10.28 22.22 1.06
CA ASP A 319 -9.04 22.17 0.28
C ASP A 319 -8.53 20.73 0.05
N TRP A 320 -9.22 19.71 0.58
CA TRP A 320 -8.83 18.32 0.40
C TRP A 320 -8.87 17.87 -1.06
N LEU A 321 -7.74 17.36 -1.55
CA LEU A 321 -7.63 16.71 -2.85
C LEU A 321 -7.35 15.22 -2.65
N GLY A 322 -8.44 14.47 -2.57
CA GLY A 322 -8.46 13.02 -2.63
C GLY A 322 -9.87 12.49 -2.41
N THR A 323 -9.99 11.18 -2.25
CA THR A 323 -11.27 10.51 -2.03
C THR A 323 -11.28 9.85 -0.67
N VAL A 324 -12.29 10.17 0.14
CA VAL A 324 -12.60 9.43 1.36
C VAL A 324 -13.69 8.42 1.06
N ILE A 325 -13.46 7.16 1.44
CA ILE A 325 -14.43 6.06 1.34
C ILE A 325 -14.74 5.61 2.76
N ARG A 326 -16.01 5.68 3.15
CA ARG A 326 -16.45 5.38 4.52
C ARG A 326 -17.79 4.67 4.55
N PHE A 327 -18.04 3.95 5.64
CA PHE A 327 -19.33 3.31 5.86
C PHE A 327 -20.41 4.35 6.14
N SER A 328 -21.54 4.26 5.45
CA SER A 328 -22.77 4.97 5.82
C SER A 328 -23.64 4.02 6.61
N ARG A 329 -23.88 4.38 7.87
CA ARG A 329 -24.94 3.78 8.69
C ARG A 329 -26.32 4.18 8.17
#